data_AF-A0A936E011-F1
#
_entry.id   AF-A0A936E011-F1
#
_cell.length_a   1.000
_cell.length_b   1.000
_cell.length_c   1.000
_cell.angle_alpha   90.00
_cell.angle_beta   90.00
_cell.angle_gamma   90.00
#
_symmetry.space_group_name_H-M   'P 1'
#
loop_
_entity.id
_entity.type
_entity.pdbx_description
1 polymer ?
#
loop_
_entity_poly.entity_id
_entity_poly.type
_entity_poly.pdbx_seq_one_letter_code
_entity_poly.pdbx_strand_id
1 'polypeptide(L)'
;MQNFLVFLWLILLAGCSGPKAYFETGELKNITPETVYFSNLSSKADHFFWDFGTGIKSTEKNPSFRYLTSGRYIVKLTAFKKKKKSTFSKEILFVAPSDCLIEVKTSKGSFLIKLHEETPLHNENFLKLIQQEFYTGTIFHRVINGFMIQGGDPETKHPQKDIRYGNGGPGYTIPSEIHDKHFHIKGALAAARISDEFNLKKESSGSQFYIVHGRPVDKLQLKIFESQKNIYYNINVSDIYETNGGAPQLDMEYTVFGQVIEGLDIIDAIASSPTDSYDRPKENISIISITVIK
;
A
#
# COMPACT_ATOMS: atom_id res chain seq x y z
N MET A 1 47.99 47.49 -55.69
CA MET A 1 46.84 47.06 -54.88
C MET A 1 46.62 45.58 -55.13
N GLN A 2 47.07 44.73 -54.22
CA GLN A 2 47.12 43.27 -54.37
C GLN A 2 46.07 42.67 -53.44
N ASN A 3 44.98 42.15 -54.03
CA ASN A 3 43.89 41.50 -53.29
C ASN A 3 44.33 40.09 -52.88
N PHE A 4 44.52 39.88 -51.57
CA PHE A 4 44.62 38.55 -50.98
C PHE A 4 43.21 38.05 -50.64
N LEU A 5 42.73 37.08 -51.42
CA LEU A 5 41.55 36.27 -51.10
C LEU A 5 41.98 35.20 -50.09
N VAL A 6 41.64 35.38 -48.82
CA VAL A 6 41.78 34.35 -47.79
C VAL A 6 40.56 33.44 -47.85
N PHE A 7 40.73 32.24 -48.41
CA PHE A 7 39.75 31.16 -48.29
C PHE A 7 39.81 30.60 -46.86
N LEU A 8 38.85 30.98 -46.03
CA LEU A 8 38.65 30.36 -44.72
C LEU A 8 37.97 29.00 -44.92
N TRP A 9 38.76 27.93 -44.97
CA TRP A 9 38.24 26.56 -44.89
C TRP A 9 37.70 26.33 -43.47
N LEU A 10 36.38 26.45 -43.32
CA LEU A 10 35.68 25.95 -42.13
C LEU A 10 35.66 24.42 -42.21
N ILE A 11 36.69 23.79 -41.64
CA ILE A 11 36.67 22.35 -41.36
C ILE A 11 35.61 22.15 -40.27
N LEU A 12 34.41 21.75 -40.68
CA LEU A 12 33.39 21.18 -39.81
C LEU A 12 33.95 19.88 -39.24
N LEU A 13 34.65 19.97 -38.11
CA LEU A 13 34.88 18.84 -37.22
C LEU A 13 33.49 18.40 -36.75
N ALA A 14 32.91 17.42 -37.44
CA ALA A 14 31.78 16.65 -36.97
C ALA A 14 32.22 15.89 -35.72
N GLY A 15 32.25 16.61 -34.60
CA GLY A 15 32.61 16.08 -33.29
C GLY A 15 31.72 14.89 -33.02
N CYS A 16 32.36 13.72 -32.91
CA CYS A 16 31.74 12.44 -32.58
C CYS A 16 31.21 12.47 -31.14
N SER A 17 30.20 13.30 -30.90
CA SER A 17 29.59 13.54 -29.61
C SER A 17 28.85 12.27 -29.20
N GLY A 18 29.33 11.67 -28.11
CA GLY A 18 28.72 10.49 -27.49
C GLY A 18 27.34 10.81 -26.89
N PRO A 19 26.67 9.80 -26.34
CA PRO A 19 25.42 10.01 -25.62
C PRO A 19 25.66 10.97 -24.44
N LYS A 20 24.65 11.77 -24.10
CA LYS A 20 24.66 12.61 -22.90
C LYS A 20 23.46 12.18 -22.05
N ALA A 21 23.74 11.49 -20.95
CA ALA A 21 22.71 11.13 -19.99
C ALA A 21 22.26 12.36 -19.20
N TYR A 22 20.96 12.50 -19.00
CA TYR A 22 20.38 13.50 -18.11
C TYR A 22 18.94 13.11 -17.76
N PHE A 23 18.54 13.37 -16.52
CA PHE A 23 17.15 13.22 -16.11
C PHE A 23 16.76 14.25 -15.07
N GLU A 24 15.45 14.46 -14.98
CA GLU A 24 14.81 15.25 -13.95
C GLU A 24 13.78 14.40 -13.21
N THR A 25 13.38 14.88 -12.03
CA THR A 25 12.28 14.36 -11.23
C THR A 25 11.27 15.49 -11.05
N GLY A 26 10.02 15.14 -10.76
CA GLY A 26 9.08 16.12 -10.22
C GLY A 26 9.51 16.67 -8.86
N GLU A 27 8.68 17.55 -8.30
CA GLU A 27 8.79 17.98 -6.91
C GLU A 27 8.65 16.78 -5.97
N LEU A 28 9.52 16.71 -4.96
CA LEU A 28 9.59 15.60 -4.00
C LEU A 28 9.18 16.09 -2.62
N LYS A 29 8.33 15.30 -1.94
CA LYS A 29 7.98 15.49 -0.53
C LYS A 29 9.15 15.08 0.39
N ASN A 30 10.04 14.21 -0.10
CA ASN A 30 11.20 13.68 0.60
C ASN A 30 10.86 12.90 1.87
N ILE A 31 9.69 12.25 1.90
CA ILE A 31 9.20 11.41 3.01
C ILE A 31 8.63 10.09 2.47
N THR A 32 8.94 8.96 3.11
CA THR A 32 8.46 7.65 2.65
C THR A 32 7.02 7.34 3.14
N PRO A 33 6.23 6.56 2.37
CA PRO A 33 6.54 6.08 1.02
C PRO A 33 6.32 7.17 -0.03
N GLU A 34 7.19 7.23 -1.05
CA GLU A 34 7.05 8.21 -2.14
C GLU A 34 7.34 7.59 -3.50
N THR A 35 6.44 7.84 -4.46
CA THR A 35 6.63 7.45 -5.86
C THR A 35 7.31 8.59 -6.63
N VAL A 36 8.53 8.36 -7.09
CA VAL A 36 9.28 9.30 -7.92
C VAL A 36 9.04 8.99 -9.39
N TYR A 37 8.60 9.99 -10.15
CA TYR A 37 8.48 9.93 -11.61
C TYR A 37 9.72 10.54 -12.25
N PHE A 38 10.40 9.77 -13.10
CA PHE A 38 11.65 10.18 -13.74
C PHE A 38 11.42 10.57 -15.21
N SER A 39 11.91 11.75 -15.58
CA SER A 39 11.88 12.23 -16.97
C SER A 39 13.27 12.12 -17.60
N ASN A 40 13.41 11.22 -18.57
CA ASN A 40 14.66 11.06 -19.31
C ASN A 40 14.81 12.12 -20.38
N LEU A 41 15.81 12.99 -20.19
CA LEU A 41 16.17 14.09 -21.08
C LEU A 41 17.52 13.83 -21.79
N SER A 42 17.93 12.57 -21.83
CA SER A 42 19.17 12.17 -22.46
C SER A 42 19.14 12.41 -23.96
N SER A 43 20.29 12.76 -24.53
CA SER A 43 20.43 13.02 -25.97
C SER A 43 21.47 12.09 -26.60
N LYS A 44 21.33 11.87 -27.92
CA LYS A 44 22.26 11.05 -28.73
C LYS A 44 22.44 9.64 -28.18
N ALA A 45 21.36 8.99 -27.79
CA ALA A 45 21.35 7.64 -27.24
C ALA A 45 20.28 6.76 -27.92
N ASP A 46 20.58 5.47 -28.04
CA ASP A 46 19.72 4.46 -28.66
C ASP A 46 18.89 3.71 -27.60
N HIS A 47 19.44 3.53 -26.39
CA HIS A 47 18.77 2.89 -25.26
C HIS A 47 19.32 3.40 -23.92
N PHE A 48 18.60 3.07 -22.85
CA PHE A 48 18.83 3.58 -21.50
C PHE A 48 18.73 2.48 -20.45
N PHE A 49 19.35 2.76 -19.31
CA PHE A 49 19.31 1.89 -18.16
C PHE A 49 19.29 2.72 -16.88
N TRP A 50 18.36 2.38 -16.00
CA TRP A 50 18.17 3.00 -14.71
C TRP A 50 18.65 2.08 -13.60
N ASP A 51 19.28 2.67 -12.59
CA ASP A 51 19.52 2.09 -11.27
C ASP A 51 18.94 3.06 -10.24
N PHE A 52 17.95 2.61 -9.47
CA PHE A 52 17.22 3.47 -8.52
C PHE A 52 17.96 3.64 -7.19
N GLY A 53 19.17 3.07 -7.04
CA GLY A 53 19.94 3.09 -5.79
C GLY A 53 19.49 2.05 -4.78
N THR A 54 18.57 1.15 -5.16
CA THR A 54 18.03 0.06 -4.33
C THR A 54 18.46 -1.32 -4.82
N GLY A 55 19.24 -1.39 -5.90
CA GLY A 55 19.52 -2.63 -6.65
C GLY A 55 18.46 -2.96 -7.70
N ILE A 56 17.26 -2.36 -7.61
CA ILE A 56 16.22 -2.45 -8.65
C ILE A 56 16.57 -1.53 -9.82
N LYS A 57 16.32 -2.03 -11.04
CA LYS A 57 16.73 -1.43 -12.31
C LYS A 57 15.57 -1.37 -13.29
N SER A 58 15.64 -0.49 -14.28
CA SER A 58 14.65 -0.39 -15.36
C SER A 58 15.30 -0.03 -16.69
N THR A 59 14.62 -0.35 -17.79
CA THR A 59 14.98 0.07 -19.16
C THR A 59 13.92 0.96 -19.79
N GLU A 60 12.85 1.28 -19.06
CA GLU A 60 11.81 2.18 -19.52
C GLU A 60 12.36 3.59 -19.79
N LYS A 61 11.75 4.28 -20.75
CA LYS A 61 12.18 5.63 -21.10
C LYS A 61 11.99 6.60 -19.93
N ASN A 62 10.80 6.63 -19.33
CA ASN A 62 10.42 7.52 -18.23
C ASN A 62 9.79 6.68 -17.11
N PRO A 63 10.57 5.95 -16.31
CA PRO A 63 10.02 5.06 -15.28
C PRO A 63 9.48 5.85 -14.10
N SER A 64 8.66 5.18 -13.29
CA SER A 64 8.41 5.56 -11.91
C SER A 64 8.95 4.52 -10.95
N PHE A 65 9.39 4.93 -9.76
CA PHE A 65 9.82 4.01 -8.72
C PHE A 65 9.32 4.48 -7.35
N ARG A 66 8.77 3.55 -6.55
CA ARG A 66 8.25 3.83 -5.21
C ARG A 66 9.28 3.45 -4.15
N TYR A 67 9.73 4.43 -3.39
CA TYR A 67 10.64 4.25 -2.26
C TYR A 67 9.83 4.01 -0.99
N LEU A 68 10.08 2.89 -0.31
CA LEU A 68 9.38 2.49 0.92
C LEU A 68 10.21 2.67 2.18
N THR A 69 11.51 2.95 2.03
CA THR A 69 12.45 3.10 3.14
C THR A 69 13.18 4.43 3.04
N SER A 70 13.38 5.07 4.18
CA SER A 70 14.17 6.29 4.31
C SER A 70 15.64 6.01 4.01
N GLY A 71 16.37 7.07 3.71
CA GLY A 71 17.78 6.99 3.40
C GLY A 71 18.16 7.75 2.14
N ARG A 72 19.45 7.61 1.80
CA ARG A 72 20.08 8.27 0.67
C ARG A 72 20.18 7.31 -0.51
N TYR A 73 19.58 7.69 -1.63
CA TYR A 73 19.59 6.93 -2.86
C TYR A 73 20.35 7.68 -3.95
N ILE A 74 21.33 7.01 -4.56
CA ILE A 74 22.04 7.54 -5.73
C ILE A 74 21.39 6.93 -6.97
N VAL A 75 20.44 7.67 -7.57
CA VAL A 75 19.77 7.26 -8.80
C VAL A 75 20.69 7.52 -9.99
N LYS A 76 20.86 6.52 -10.86
CA LYS A 76 21.73 6.60 -12.02
C LYS A 76 20.95 6.31 -13.29
N LEU A 77 21.11 7.18 -14.29
CA LEU A 77 20.70 6.94 -15.66
C LEU A 77 21.93 6.76 -16.52
N THR A 78 22.05 5.62 -17.20
CA THR A 78 23.08 5.37 -18.21
C THR A 78 22.44 5.37 -19.59
N ALA A 79 22.95 6.24 -20.47
CA ALA A 79 22.54 6.36 -21.86
C ALA A 79 23.62 5.77 -22.78
N PHE A 80 23.20 4.96 -23.75
CA PHE A 80 24.10 4.19 -24.62
C PHE A 80 23.93 4.58 -26.08
N LYS A 81 25.04 4.64 -26.83
CA LYS A 81 25.04 4.75 -28.29
C LYS A 81 26.22 3.99 -28.87
N LYS A 82 25.94 2.92 -29.63
CA LYS A 82 26.96 1.96 -30.09
C LYS A 82 27.85 1.50 -28.91
N LYS A 83 29.17 1.70 -28.99
CA LYS A 83 30.14 1.36 -27.93
C LYS A 83 30.33 2.48 -26.88
N LYS A 84 29.70 3.65 -27.04
CA LYS A 84 29.84 4.78 -26.13
C LYS A 84 28.70 4.77 -25.11
N LYS A 85 29.00 5.20 -23.88
CA LYS A 85 28.00 5.40 -22.81
C LYS A 85 28.30 6.68 -22.04
N SER A 86 27.27 7.25 -21.45
CA SER A 86 27.34 8.35 -20.49
C SER A 86 26.40 8.04 -19.34
N THR A 87 26.78 8.43 -18.13
CA THR A 87 25.96 8.22 -16.92
C THR A 87 25.76 9.56 -16.22
N PHE A 88 24.53 9.83 -15.83
CA PHE A 88 24.16 10.93 -14.97
C PHE A 88 23.61 10.36 -13.65
N SER A 89 23.98 10.97 -12.53
CA SER A 89 23.54 10.53 -11.20
C SER A 89 22.94 11.70 -10.43
N LYS A 90 21.87 11.43 -9.68
CA LYS A 90 21.24 12.39 -8.76
C LYS A 90 21.05 11.71 -7.40
N GLU A 91 21.42 12.39 -6.34
CA GLU A 91 21.10 11.97 -4.98
C GLU A 91 19.66 12.37 -4.64
N ILE A 92 18.92 11.46 -4.02
CA ILE A 92 17.61 11.70 -3.44
C ILE A 92 17.66 11.24 -1.97
N LEU A 93 17.13 12.06 -1.08
CA LEU A 93 17.05 11.77 0.35
C LEU A 93 15.59 11.64 0.75
N PHE A 94 15.24 10.54 1.42
CA PHE A 94 13.95 10.39 2.07
C PHE A 94 14.14 10.29 3.58
N VAL A 95 13.24 10.92 4.34
CA VAL A 95 13.09 10.69 5.77
C VAL A 95 11.92 9.74 6.05
N ALA A 96 11.97 9.06 7.19
CA ALA A 96 10.88 8.18 7.62
C ALA A 96 9.63 9.01 7.98
N PRO A 97 8.42 8.48 7.76
CA PRO A 97 7.21 9.09 8.28
C PRO A 97 7.17 9.03 9.81
N SER A 98 6.51 10.01 10.44
CA SER A 98 6.22 9.94 11.88
C SER A 98 5.19 8.85 12.21
N ASP A 99 4.23 8.65 11.30
CA ASP A 99 3.19 7.64 11.43
C ASP A 99 3.73 6.23 11.16
N CYS A 100 3.20 5.23 11.84
CA CYS A 100 3.47 3.83 11.52
C CYS A 100 2.66 3.40 10.28
N LEU A 101 3.32 3.37 9.12
CA LEU A 101 2.71 3.04 7.84
C LEU A 101 3.10 1.63 7.37
N ILE A 102 2.15 0.92 6.79
CA ILE A 102 2.28 -0.46 6.32
C ILE A 102 1.79 -0.56 4.87
N GLU A 103 2.67 -0.91 3.94
CA GLU A 103 2.26 -1.24 2.57
C GLU A 103 1.87 -2.72 2.49
N VAL A 104 0.65 -3.00 2.01
CA VAL A 104 0.19 -4.35 1.72
C VAL A 104 0.11 -4.50 0.21
N LYS A 105 0.94 -5.38 -0.34
CA LYS A 105 0.91 -5.75 -1.76
C LYS A 105 0.10 -7.01 -1.95
N THR A 106 -0.90 -6.96 -2.82
CA THR A 106 -1.75 -8.10 -3.16
C THR A 106 -1.66 -8.42 -4.65
N SER A 107 -2.22 -9.55 -5.05
CA SER A 107 -2.45 -9.90 -6.46
C SER A 107 -3.37 -8.92 -7.22
N LYS A 108 -4.14 -8.07 -6.52
CA LYS A 108 -5.04 -7.07 -7.13
C LYS A 108 -4.49 -5.63 -7.10
N GLY A 109 -3.34 -5.41 -6.44
CA GLY A 109 -2.76 -4.09 -6.25
C GLY A 109 -2.22 -3.89 -4.84
N SER A 110 -1.64 -2.71 -4.60
CA SER A 110 -1.11 -2.33 -3.29
C SER A 110 -1.99 -1.27 -2.64
N PHE A 111 -2.11 -1.33 -1.32
CA PHE A 111 -2.73 -0.27 -0.51
C PHE A 111 -1.86 0.02 0.72
N LEU A 112 -2.03 1.21 1.28
CA LEU A 112 -1.25 1.71 2.41
C LEU A 112 -2.15 1.85 3.64
N ILE A 113 -1.72 1.27 4.75
CA ILE A 113 -2.39 1.38 6.05
C ILE A 113 -1.58 2.31 6.96
N LYS A 114 -2.28 3.14 7.73
CA LYS A 114 -1.76 3.78 8.95
C LYS A 114 -2.29 3.03 10.18
N LEU A 115 -1.42 2.66 11.11
CA LEU A 115 -1.84 2.07 12.39
C LEU A 115 -2.25 3.15 13.40
N HIS A 116 -3.19 2.82 14.29
CA HIS A 116 -3.63 3.70 15.37
C HIS A 116 -2.74 3.51 16.61
N GLU A 117 -2.21 4.58 17.18
CA GLU A 117 -1.28 4.50 18.32
C GLU A 117 -1.96 4.00 19.60
N GLU A 118 -3.27 4.22 19.70
CA GLU A 118 -4.09 3.85 20.84
C GLU A 118 -4.33 2.33 20.99
N THR A 119 -3.93 1.53 19.99
CA THR A 119 -4.03 0.06 20.00
C THR A 119 -2.64 -0.62 20.05
N PRO A 120 -1.83 -0.40 21.11
CA PRO A 120 -0.46 -0.88 21.17
C PRO A 120 -0.32 -2.41 21.13
N LEU A 121 -1.23 -3.18 21.73
CA LEU A 121 -1.14 -4.65 21.73
C LEU A 121 -1.34 -5.20 20.31
N HIS A 122 -2.30 -4.65 19.56
CA HIS A 122 -2.53 -5.04 18.16
C HIS A 122 -1.36 -4.59 17.28
N ASN A 123 -0.83 -3.39 17.48
CA ASN A 123 0.31 -2.90 16.71
C ASN A 123 1.55 -3.75 16.92
N GLU A 124 1.93 -4.02 18.17
CA GLU A 124 3.10 -4.84 18.50
C GLU A 124 2.97 -6.23 17.87
N ASN A 125 1.80 -6.87 18.03
CA ASN A 125 1.56 -8.18 17.45
C ASN A 125 1.57 -8.16 15.92
N PHE A 126 0.92 -7.19 15.29
CA PHE A 126 0.86 -7.10 13.83
C PHE A 126 2.25 -6.89 13.24
N LEU A 127 3.05 -5.99 13.82
CA LEU A 127 4.44 -5.74 13.42
C LEU A 127 5.34 -6.95 13.63
N LYS A 128 5.20 -7.67 14.76
CA LYS A 128 5.89 -8.94 15.01
C LYS A 128 5.59 -9.96 13.91
N LEU A 129 4.31 -10.16 13.57
CA LEU A 129 3.91 -11.11 12.53
C LEU A 129 4.38 -10.71 11.13
N ILE A 130 4.44 -9.40 10.83
CA ILE A 130 5.05 -8.89 9.59
C ILE A 130 6.54 -9.24 9.55
N GLN A 131 7.29 -9.00 10.62
CA GLN A 131 8.73 -9.32 10.69
C GLN A 131 9.02 -10.82 10.54
N GLN A 132 8.06 -11.68 10.90
CA GLN A 132 8.14 -13.13 10.76
C GLN A 132 7.65 -13.64 9.39
N GLU A 133 7.34 -12.74 8.44
CA GLU A 133 6.75 -13.05 7.13
C GLU A 133 5.46 -13.90 7.25
N PHE A 134 4.73 -13.73 8.36
CA PHE A 134 3.58 -14.58 8.69
C PHE A 134 2.48 -14.47 7.64
N TYR A 135 2.22 -13.27 7.13
CA TYR A 135 1.13 -12.99 6.19
C TYR A 135 1.46 -13.31 4.73
N THR A 136 2.75 -13.41 4.36
CA THR A 136 3.17 -13.68 2.99
C THR A 136 2.58 -15.00 2.49
N GLY A 137 1.88 -14.96 1.36
CA GLY A 137 1.23 -16.10 0.73
C GLY A 137 -0.17 -16.42 1.27
N THR A 138 -0.62 -15.79 2.37
CA THR A 138 -2.02 -15.92 2.81
C THR A 138 -2.98 -15.26 1.82
N ILE A 139 -4.27 -15.60 1.88
CA ILE A 139 -5.29 -15.03 0.99
C ILE A 139 -6.38 -14.29 1.78
N PHE A 140 -7.09 -13.39 1.09
CA PHE A 140 -8.41 -12.94 1.54
C PHE A 140 -9.41 -14.08 1.33
N HIS A 141 -9.72 -14.81 2.40
CA HIS A 141 -10.49 -16.05 2.33
C HIS A 141 -12.00 -15.83 2.47
N ARG A 142 -12.42 -14.61 2.85
CA ARG A 142 -13.83 -14.22 2.95
C ARG A 142 -13.99 -12.77 2.52
N VAL A 143 -14.85 -12.52 1.54
CA VAL A 143 -15.06 -11.23 0.90
C VAL A 143 -16.56 -11.00 0.73
N ILE A 144 -17.09 -9.95 1.35
CA ILE A 144 -18.52 -9.62 1.27
C ILE A 144 -18.65 -8.21 0.71
N ASN A 145 -19.19 -8.11 -0.51
CA ASN A 145 -19.38 -6.84 -1.17
C ASN A 145 -20.32 -5.92 -0.38
N GLY A 146 -19.82 -4.73 -0.04
CA GLY A 146 -20.50 -3.76 0.81
C GLY A 146 -20.37 -4.01 2.32
N PHE A 147 -19.46 -4.89 2.74
CA PHE A 147 -19.21 -5.15 4.15
C PHE A 147 -17.72 -5.16 4.46
N MET A 148 -16.99 -6.23 4.13
CA MET A 148 -15.57 -6.34 4.48
C MET A 148 -14.82 -7.35 3.62
N ILE A 149 -13.49 -7.27 3.65
CA ILE A 149 -12.56 -8.26 3.11
C ILE A 149 -11.70 -8.80 4.27
N GLN A 150 -11.70 -10.11 4.49
CA GLN A 150 -11.05 -10.75 5.64
C GLN A 150 -9.89 -11.64 5.20
N GLY A 151 -8.76 -11.51 5.89
CA GLY A 151 -7.51 -12.24 5.65
C GLY A 151 -6.77 -12.57 6.94
N GLY A 152 -5.50 -12.95 6.82
CA GLY A 152 -4.64 -13.22 7.97
C GLY A 152 -4.74 -14.63 8.57
N ASP A 153 -5.43 -15.57 7.90
CA ASP A 153 -5.46 -16.98 8.27
C ASP A 153 -4.23 -17.71 7.68
N PRO A 154 -3.30 -18.24 8.50
CA PRO A 154 -2.10 -18.93 8.01
C PRO A 154 -2.38 -20.24 7.26
N GLU A 155 -3.52 -20.89 7.49
CA GLU A 155 -3.90 -22.14 6.81
C GLU A 155 -4.16 -21.92 5.32
N THR A 156 -4.35 -20.66 4.92
CA THR A 156 -4.59 -20.27 3.52
C THR A 156 -3.34 -20.19 2.66
N LYS A 157 -2.13 -20.37 3.22
CA LYS A 157 -0.87 -20.33 2.44
C LYS A 157 -0.82 -21.40 1.34
N HIS A 158 -1.55 -22.50 1.53
CA HIS A 158 -1.72 -23.58 0.55
C HIS A 158 -3.21 -23.84 0.32
N PRO A 159 -3.89 -22.94 -0.42
CA PRO A 159 -5.34 -22.93 -0.46
C PRO A 159 -5.90 -24.12 -1.26
N GLN A 160 -6.80 -24.88 -0.65
CA GLN A 160 -7.54 -25.98 -1.26
C GLN A 160 -8.97 -25.54 -1.55
N LYS A 161 -9.60 -26.02 -2.62
CA LYS A 161 -10.91 -25.53 -3.07
C LYS A 161 -12.05 -25.84 -2.08
N ASP A 162 -12.02 -27.00 -1.45
CA ASP A 162 -13.14 -27.51 -0.63
C ASP A 162 -12.95 -27.28 0.88
N ILE A 163 -11.91 -26.54 1.28
CA ILE A 163 -11.67 -26.18 2.68
C ILE A 163 -12.28 -24.82 2.99
N ARG A 164 -13.00 -24.77 4.12
CA ARG A 164 -13.45 -23.53 4.73
C ARG A 164 -12.39 -23.03 5.71
N TYR A 165 -11.85 -21.85 5.40
CA TYR A 165 -10.89 -21.14 6.26
C TYR A 165 -11.61 -20.17 7.21
N GLY A 166 -10.84 -19.56 8.11
CA GLY A 166 -11.31 -18.60 9.12
C GLY A 166 -11.10 -19.06 10.55
N ASN A 167 -10.53 -20.25 10.77
CA ASN A 167 -10.25 -20.78 12.12
C ASN A 167 -8.75 -20.80 12.46
N GLY A 168 -7.87 -20.54 11.49
CA GLY A 168 -6.43 -20.54 11.72
C GLY A 168 -5.95 -19.30 12.48
N GLY A 169 -4.74 -19.40 13.03
CA GLY A 169 -4.09 -18.31 13.74
C GLY A 169 -2.75 -18.73 14.32
N PRO A 170 -2.07 -17.85 15.08
CA PRO A 170 -0.75 -18.13 15.65
C PRO A 170 -0.81 -18.93 16.98
N GLY A 171 -1.99 -19.42 17.36
CA GLY A 171 -2.20 -20.19 18.60
C GLY A 171 -2.50 -19.35 19.85
N TYR A 172 -2.77 -18.06 19.69
CA TYR A 172 -3.14 -17.14 20.78
C TYR A 172 -4.15 -16.08 20.32
N THR A 173 -4.79 -15.44 21.30
CA THR A 173 -5.69 -14.28 21.15
C THR A 173 -5.01 -13.01 21.67
N ILE A 174 -5.60 -11.84 21.38
CA ILE A 174 -5.15 -10.53 21.87
C ILE A 174 -6.31 -9.91 22.66
N PRO A 175 -6.07 -9.34 23.85
CA PRO A 175 -7.09 -8.55 24.54
C PRO A 175 -7.64 -7.43 23.66
N SER A 176 -8.95 -7.17 23.73
CA SER A 176 -9.60 -6.13 22.91
C SER A 176 -9.12 -4.72 23.28
N GLU A 177 -8.86 -3.88 22.29
CA GLU A 177 -8.50 -2.46 22.44
C GLU A 177 -9.58 -1.62 21.72
N ILE A 178 -10.80 -1.66 22.26
CA ILE A 178 -11.97 -1.00 21.67
C ILE A 178 -12.04 0.45 22.16
N HIS A 179 -12.07 1.39 21.22
CA HIS A 179 -12.08 2.84 21.51
C HIS A 179 -13.26 3.53 20.83
N ASP A 180 -13.81 4.53 21.52
CA ASP A 180 -14.89 5.42 21.01
C ASP A 180 -14.43 6.43 19.95
N LYS A 181 -13.15 6.35 19.54
CA LYS A 181 -12.53 7.19 18.50
C LYS A 181 -12.21 6.42 17.23
N HIS A 182 -12.31 5.10 17.24
CA HIS A 182 -11.98 4.26 16.09
C HIS A 182 -13.24 3.55 15.61
N PHE A 183 -13.65 3.93 14.40
CA PHE A 183 -14.92 3.53 13.81
C PHE A 183 -14.68 2.63 12.60
N HIS A 184 -15.64 1.77 12.31
CA HIS A 184 -15.64 0.88 11.16
C HIS A 184 -16.07 1.62 9.90
N ILE A 185 -15.48 2.77 9.62
CA ILE A 185 -15.61 3.49 8.35
C ILE A 185 -14.92 2.72 7.22
N LYS A 186 -15.26 3.01 5.96
CA LYS A 186 -14.59 2.40 4.80
C LYS A 186 -13.07 2.52 4.90
N GLY A 187 -12.37 1.40 4.71
CA GLY A 187 -10.93 1.27 4.84
C GLY A 187 -10.42 1.00 6.26
N ALA A 188 -11.28 1.00 7.29
CA ALA A 188 -10.86 0.67 8.64
C ALA A 188 -10.28 -0.76 8.69
N LEU A 189 -9.11 -0.90 9.32
CA LEU A 189 -8.47 -2.17 9.61
C LEU A 189 -8.86 -2.62 11.02
N ALA A 190 -9.52 -3.76 11.11
CA ALA A 190 -10.04 -4.28 12.36
C ALA A 190 -9.69 -5.76 12.56
N ALA A 191 -9.57 -6.16 13.82
CA ALA A 191 -9.24 -7.53 14.17
C ALA A 191 -10.49 -8.42 14.12
N ALA A 192 -10.37 -9.60 13.51
CA ALA A 192 -11.43 -10.60 13.57
C ALA A 192 -11.46 -11.26 14.95
N ARG A 193 -12.59 -11.83 15.35
CA ARG A 193 -12.71 -12.66 16.56
C ARG A 193 -13.82 -13.69 16.39
N ILE A 194 -13.80 -14.71 17.24
CA ILE A 194 -14.94 -15.63 17.37
C ILE A 194 -16.13 -14.92 18.05
N SER A 195 -17.32 -15.53 17.93
CA SER A 195 -18.57 -14.97 18.45
C SER A 195 -18.57 -14.84 19.98
N ASP A 196 -19.36 -13.90 20.48
CA ASP A 196 -19.50 -13.58 21.90
C ASP A 196 -19.94 -14.78 22.75
N GLU A 197 -20.71 -15.72 22.16
CA GLU A 197 -21.13 -16.98 22.79
C GLU A 197 -19.95 -17.76 23.39
N PHE A 198 -18.79 -17.72 22.72
CA PHE A 198 -17.56 -18.39 23.13
C PHE A 198 -16.45 -17.41 23.54
N ASN A 199 -16.71 -16.10 23.51
CA ASN A 199 -15.72 -15.04 23.73
C ASN A 199 -16.35 -13.80 24.36
N LEU A 200 -16.78 -13.93 25.61
CA LEU A 200 -17.38 -12.84 26.40
C LEU A 200 -16.44 -11.64 26.59
N LYS A 201 -15.12 -11.87 26.52
CA LYS A 201 -14.09 -10.82 26.64
C LYS A 201 -13.81 -10.10 25.32
N LYS A 202 -14.45 -10.52 24.22
CA LYS A 202 -14.24 -10.00 22.86
C LYS A 202 -12.76 -10.00 22.43
N GLU A 203 -11.98 -10.96 22.91
CA GLU A 203 -10.57 -11.08 22.53
C GLU A 203 -10.43 -11.29 21.01
N SER A 204 -9.49 -10.58 20.41
CA SER A 204 -9.18 -10.64 18.99
C SER A 204 -8.45 -11.93 18.64
N SER A 205 -8.65 -12.40 17.40
CA SER A 205 -7.75 -13.34 16.75
C SER A 205 -6.32 -12.81 16.78
N GLY A 206 -5.35 -13.70 17.00
CA GLY A 206 -3.93 -13.32 16.99
C GLY A 206 -3.39 -12.90 15.63
N SER A 207 -4.07 -13.19 14.51
CA SER A 207 -3.57 -12.81 13.17
C SER A 207 -4.65 -12.45 12.16
N GLN A 208 -5.89 -12.89 12.35
CA GLN A 208 -6.93 -12.59 11.37
C GLN A 208 -7.44 -11.16 11.53
N PHE A 209 -7.55 -10.48 10.40
CA PHE A 209 -8.03 -9.10 10.31
C PHE A 209 -9.00 -8.97 9.15
N TYR A 210 -9.77 -7.89 9.15
CA TYR A 210 -10.55 -7.48 8.01
C TYR A 210 -10.37 -5.99 7.73
N ILE A 211 -10.57 -5.62 6.48
CA ILE A 211 -10.67 -4.23 6.05
C ILE A 211 -12.12 -3.98 5.69
N VAL A 212 -12.68 -2.91 6.25
CA VAL A 212 -14.07 -2.52 5.97
C VAL A 212 -14.18 -2.02 4.53
N HIS A 213 -15.09 -2.61 3.77
CA HIS A 213 -15.55 -2.03 2.51
C HIS A 213 -16.78 -1.16 2.76
N GLY A 214 -17.78 -1.72 3.46
CA GLY A 214 -18.98 -1.01 3.90
C GLY A 214 -19.90 -0.52 2.78
N ARG A 215 -21.02 0.08 3.17
CA ARG A 215 -21.93 0.81 2.28
C ARG A 215 -22.31 2.15 2.93
N PRO A 216 -22.70 3.15 2.13
CA PRO A 216 -23.33 4.37 2.65
C PRO A 216 -24.44 4.04 3.65
N VAL A 217 -24.46 4.75 4.77
CA VAL A 217 -25.41 4.56 5.87
C VAL A 217 -26.27 5.81 6.00
N ASP A 218 -27.58 5.62 6.12
CA ASP A 218 -28.49 6.75 6.30
C ASP A 218 -28.33 7.39 7.68
N LYS A 219 -28.53 8.71 7.73
CA LYS A 219 -28.40 9.51 8.97
C LYS A 219 -29.32 9.05 10.10
N LEU A 220 -30.54 8.59 9.80
CA LEU A 220 -31.43 8.04 10.82
C LEU A 220 -30.87 6.73 11.38
N GLN A 221 -30.28 5.90 10.53
CA GLN A 221 -29.65 4.66 10.95
C GLN A 221 -28.42 4.91 11.84
N LEU A 222 -27.61 5.92 11.51
CA LEU A 222 -26.49 6.33 12.37
C LEU A 222 -26.96 6.76 13.76
N LYS A 223 -28.03 7.57 13.85
CA LYS A 223 -28.62 7.97 15.14
C LYS A 223 -29.14 6.80 15.96
N ILE A 224 -29.65 5.75 15.31
CA ILE A 224 -30.06 4.51 15.99
C ILE A 224 -28.82 3.83 16.60
N PHE A 225 -27.70 3.74 15.86
CA PHE A 225 -26.47 3.17 16.39
C PHE A 225 -25.88 4.00 17.54
N GLU A 226 -25.87 5.33 17.44
CA GLU A 226 -25.46 6.23 18.54
C GLU A 226 -26.24 5.93 19.82
N SER A 227 -27.57 5.84 19.70
CA SER A 227 -28.44 5.56 20.85
C SER A 227 -28.25 4.15 21.39
N GLN A 228 -28.10 3.13 20.54
CA GLN A 228 -27.97 1.74 20.97
C GLN A 228 -26.63 1.46 21.65
N LYS A 229 -25.56 2.10 21.16
CA LYS A 229 -24.20 1.87 21.61
C LYS A 229 -23.71 2.91 22.62
N ASN A 230 -24.52 3.93 22.90
CA ASN A 230 -24.18 5.05 23.76
C ASN A 230 -22.86 5.73 23.32
N ILE A 231 -22.76 6.01 22.02
CA ILE A 231 -21.62 6.69 21.38
C ILE A 231 -22.10 7.92 20.62
N TYR A 232 -21.14 8.76 20.22
CA TYR A 232 -21.40 9.94 19.40
C TYR A 232 -20.47 9.94 18.18
N TYR A 233 -21.06 10.04 16.99
CA TYR A 233 -20.30 10.24 15.77
C TYR A 233 -20.10 11.73 15.54
N ASN A 234 -18.85 12.18 15.52
CA ASN A 234 -18.57 13.55 15.09
C ASN A 234 -18.94 13.75 13.61
N ILE A 235 -19.04 15.01 13.18
CA ILE A 235 -19.48 15.35 11.82
C ILE A 235 -18.63 14.68 10.74
N ASN A 236 -17.31 14.63 10.92
CA ASN A 236 -16.41 14.01 9.94
C ASN A 236 -16.68 12.50 9.80
N VAL A 237 -16.93 11.80 10.91
CA VAL A 237 -17.24 10.36 10.89
C VAL A 237 -18.60 10.10 10.27
N SER A 238 -19.60 10.92 10.62
CA SER A 238 -20.94 10.82 10.04
C SER A 238 -20.91 11.03 8.53
N ASP A 239 -20.21 12.07 8.05
CA ASP A 239 -20.06 12.36 6.62
C ASP A 239 -19.40 11.18 5.88
N ILE A 240 -18.38 10.55 6.47
CA ILE A 240 -17.73 9.37 5.87
C ILE A 240 -18.72 8.20 5.78
N TYR A 241 -19.48 7.91 6.85
CA TYR A 241 -20.48 6.86 6.80
C TYR A 241 -21.59 7.13 5.78
N GLU A 242 -22.05 8.38 5.66
CA GLU A 242 -23.10 8.77 4.70
C GLU A 242 -22.60 8.73 3.24
N THR A 243 -21.31 9.00 3.00
CA THR A 243 -20.76 9.15 1.64
C THR A 243 -19.95 7.95 1.16
N ASN A 244 -18.88 7.61 1.88
CA ASN A 244 -17.98 6.50 1.54
C ASN A 244 -18.49 5.15 2.07
N GLY A 245 -19.24 5.19 3.17
CA GLY A 245 -19.80 4.02 3.83
C GLY A 245 -18.95 3.45 4.94
N GLY A 246 -19.44 2.36 5.50
CA GLY A 246 -18.77 1.60 6.56
C GLY A 246 -19.65 0.49 7.11
N ALA A 247 -19.36 0.07 8.34
CA ALA A 247 -20.07 -0.98 9.06
C ALA A 247 -20.33 -0.57 10.54
N PRO A 248 -21.13 0.47 10.80
CA PRO A 248 -21.35 1.00 12.16
C PRO A 248 -21.96 -0.03 13.12
N GLN A 249 -22.60 -1.08 12.62
CA GLN A 249 -23.01 -2.23 13.42
C GLN A 249 -21.85 -2.93 14.14
N LEU A 250 -20.60 -2.74 13.72
CA LEU A 250 -19.40 -3.29 14.36
C LEU A 250 -18.72 -2.31 15.34
N ASP A 251 -19.10 -1.03 15.37
CA ASP A 251 -18.52 -0.06 16.29
C ASP A 251 -18.70 -0.48 17.74
N MET A 252 -17.69 -0.27 18.59
CA MET A 252 -17.69 -0.76 19.97
C MET A 252 -17.76 -2.29 20.15
N GLU A 253 -17.67 -3.07 19.07
CA GLU A 253 -17.74 -4.54 19.10
C GLU A 253 -16.42 -5.24 18.73
N TYR A 254 -15.55 -4.54 17.99
CA TYR A 254 -14.26 -5.04 17.50
C TYR A 254 -13.18 -3.97 17.62
N THR A 255 -11.94 -4.40 17.80
CA THR A 255 -10.78 -3.51 17.80
C THR A 255 -10.48 -3.02 16.39
N VAL A 256 -10.54 -1.71 16.17
CA VAL A 256 -10.07 -1.04 14.96
C VAL A 256 -8.67 -0.47 15.24
N PHE A 257 -7.64 -1.07 14.64
CA PHE A 257 -6.24 -0.77 14.94
C PHE A 257 -5.49 -0.07 13.80
N GLY A 258 -6.20 0.28 12.73
CA GLY A 258 -5.63 1.10 11.67
C GLY A 258 -6.65 1.49 10.60
N GLN A 259 -6.17 2.13 9.55
CA GLN A 259 -6.98 2.67 8.47
C GLN A 259 -6.20 2.63 7.15
N VAL A 260 -6.85 2.22 6.07
CA VAL A 260 -6.33 2.41 4.70
C VAL A 260 -6.35 3.88 4.35
N ILE A 261 -5.17 4.43 4.01
CA ILE A 261 -4.96 5.84 3.65
C ILE A 261 -4.61 6.05 2.16
N GLU A 262 -4.16 4.99 1.46
CA GLU A 262 -3.99 4.97 -0.01
C GLU A 262 -4.48 3.64 -0.55
N GLY A 263 -5.11 3.61 -1.74
CA GLY A 263 -5.54 2.36 -2.38
C GLY A 263 -6.93 1.86 -2.00
N LEU A 264 -7.87 2.75 -1.67
CA LEU A 264 -9.28 2.37 -1.43
C LEU A 264 -9.94 1.73 -2.67
N ASP A 265 -9.52 2.11 -3.87
CA ASP A 265 -9.92 1.48 -5.13
C ASP A 265 -9.48 0.01 -5.20
N ILE A 266 -8.35 -0.35 -4.58
CA ILE A 266 -7.91 -1.75 -4.45
C ILE A 266 -8.83 -2.51 -3.50
N ILE A 267 -9.28 -1.89 -2.41
CA ILE A 267 -10.28 -2.49 -1.50
C ILE A 267 -11.58 -2.76 -2.25
N ASP A 268 -12.03 -1.81 -3.09
CA ASP A 268 -13.22 -1.95 -3.92
C ASP A 268 -13.07 -3.06 -4.95
N ALA A 269 -11.90 -3.17 -5.58
CA ALA A 269 -11.60 -4.22 -6.55
C ALA A 269 -11.57 -5.62 -5.91
N ILE A 270 -11.00 -5.75 -4.70
CA ILE A 270 -11.04 -7.01 -3.95
C ILE A 270 -12.49 -7.33 -3.58
N ALA A 271 -13.22 -6.38 -2.99
CA ALA A 271 -14.58 -6.59 -2.51
C ALA A 271 -15.60 -6.89 -3.62
N SER A 272 -15.32 -6.45 -4.84
CA SER A 272 -16.15 -6.71 -6.03
C SER A 272 -15.82 -8.02 -6.73
N SER A 273 -14.80 -8.76 -6.27
CA SER A 273 -14.42 -10.04 -6.88
C SER A 273 -15.52 -11.09 -6.71
N PRO A 274 -15.84 -11.91 -7.73
CA PRO A 274 -16.85 -12.96 -7.60
C PRO A 274 -16.51 -13.97 -6.51
N THR A 275 -17.49 -14.29 -5.67
CA THR A 275 -17.36 -15.25 -4.56
C THR A 275 -18.22 -16.49 -4.77
N ASP A 276 -17.91 -17.55 -4.02
CA ASP A 276 -18.78 -18.71 -3.86
C ASP A 276 -19.87 -18.45 -2.80
N SER A 277 -20.67 -19.47 -2.48
CA SER A 277 -21.75 -19.39 -1.49
C SER A 277 -21.27 -19.20 -0.05
N TYR A 278 -19.96 -19.28 0.21
CA TYR A 278 -19.34 -19.07 1.52
C TYR A 278 -18.54 -17.76 1.57
N ASP A 279 -18.81 -16.86 0.62
CA ASP A 279 -18.13 -15.57 0.47
C ASP A 279 -16.62 -15.70 0.15
N ARG A 280 -16.14 -16.88 -0.25
CA ARG A 280 -14.73 -17.05 -0.64
C ARG A 280 -14.54 -16.60 -2.10
N PRO A 281 -13.54 -15.76 -2.41
CA PRO A 281 -13.23 -15.41 -3.80
C PRO A 281 -12.98 -16.65 -4.68
N LYS A 282 -13.61 -16.71 -5.86
CA LYS A 282 -13.43 -17.80 -6.83
C LYS A 282 -12.00 -17.90 -7.35
N GLU A 283 -11.34 -16.74 -7.46
CA GLU A 283 -9.91 -16.63 -7.70
C GLU A 283 -9.22 -16.18 -6.41
N ASN A 284 -8.17 -16.88 -6.00
CA ASN A 284 -7.44 -16.55 -4.79
C ASN A 284 -6.82 -15.14 -4.90
N ILE A 285 -7.11 -14.29 -3.92
CA ILE A 285 -6.51 -12.96 -3.81
C ILE A 285 -5.42 -13.04 -2.74
N SER A 286 -4.19 -13.32 -3.17
CA SER A 286 -3.05 -13.50 -2.27
C SER A 286 -2.44 -12.18 -1.81
N ILE A 287 -1.99 -12.16 -0.56
CA ILE A 287 -1.05 -11.19 0.00
C ILE A 287 0.36 -11.59 -0.44
N ILE A 288 0.96 -10.76 -1.29
CA ILE A 288 2.29 -10.98 -1.86
C ILE A 288 3.36 -10.54 -0.86
N SER A 289 3.16 -9.40 -0.20
CA SER A 289 4.05 -8.90 0.85
C SER A 289 3.32 -7.91 1.75
N ILE A 290 3.77 -7.80 3.00
CA ILE A 290 3.43 -6.70 3.89
C ILE A 290 4.74 -6.06 4.35
N THR A 291 4.88 -4.76 4.16
CA THR A 291 6.13 -4.03 4.39
C THR A 291 5.90 -2.85 5.31
N VAL A 292 6.67 -2.82 6.41
CA VAL A 292 6.71 -1.65 7.30
C VAL A 292 7.51 -0.55 6.61
N ILE A 293 6.90 0.63 6.44
CA ILE A 293 7.58 1.81 5.92
C ILE A 293 8.54 2.32 6.99
N LYS A 294 9.77 2.62 6.57
CA LYS A 294 10.84 3.11 7.45
C LYS A 294 11.57 4.27 6.80
#